data_AF-A0A5C7GZK2-F1
#
_entry.id   AF-A0A5C7GZK2-F1
#
_cell.length_a   1.000
_cell.length_b   1.000
_cell.length_c   1.000
_cell.angle_alpha   90.00
_cell.angle_beta   90.00
_cell.angle_gamma   90.00
#
_symmetry.space_group_name_H-M   'P 1'
#
loop_
_entity.id
_entity.type
_entity.pdbx_description
1 polymer ?
#
loop_
_entity_poly.entity_id
_entity_poly.type
_entity_poly.pdbx_seq_one_letter_code
_entity_poly.pdbx_strand_id
1 'polypeptide(L)'
;MGSEAVVVTGQAGNKFMFSGSDNGIAGNQVVTVANILGKRSIFEVSGHRHKLVRDVIFESKLPLITILLVALIALVFRFFRLKFSPLPGKKLPPGSFGFPLLGESLSFMRAQKQDRTDEWMQTRIDKYGPVFKTSLAGSKTVVLTGQAGNRFLFSGDDNGISYNQPGNVAKILGKYSLLEISGPKHKLIRGAISKFLNPESIQRYVEEMDSLVQKQLFKELAGKDSVKIVTSMKKINFNSNTGRGRVCKVLSNLIAIRKREMEEGIVDSQDNMISSLLVLRSENGEPLMEQEILDLFLSLIMASNDTTTVLLTHLVRLMSRDSEIYNKVLAEQNEVVEAKKGSDGKLTWNGIQMMKYTWRVTQEVMRFTPPLLGNFRQVTSDIHFDGFHIPKGWQLLWVASSTHMNKDIFEDPNKFDPSRFETSSKAAFPPYTYVPFGAGPRMCPGAEFVRAKILLVIHHLITKYQWTELIPNEPVTCDPLPYPAMGLPVKLYKRNGV
;
A
#
# COMPACT_ATOMS: atom_id res chain seq x y z
N MET A 1 -11.86 16.92 -73.14
CA MET A 1 -10.51 17.37 -73.51
C MET A 1 -9.73 17.67 -72.25
N GLY A 2 -8.84 16.76 -71.89
CA GLY A 2 -7.88 16.87 -70.80
C GLY A 2 -6.93 15.68 -71.00
N SER A 3 -5.80 15.90 -71.65
CA SER A 3 -4.81 14.86 -71.93
C SER A 3 -4.07 14.48 -70.65
N GLU A 4 -4.22 13.26 -70.14
CA GLU A 4 -3.37 12.74 -69.06
C GLU A 4 -1.97 12.44 -69.62
N ALA A 5 -0.97 13.17 -69.15
CA ALA A 5 0.43 12.89 -69.43
C ALA A 5 0.96 11.87 -68.42
N VAL A 6 1.54 10.77 -68.89
CA VAL A 6 2.27 9.83 -68.03
C VAL A 6 3.73 10.29 -67.92
N VAL A 7 4.17 10.63 -66.71
CA VAL A 7 5.55 11.01 -66.43
C VAL A 7 6.31 9.78 -65.94
N VAL A 8 7.35 9.37 -66.66
CA VAL A 8 8.30 8.33 -66.23
C VAL A 8 9.62 9.00 -65.85
N THR A 9 10.04 8.84 -64.60
CA THR A 9 11.33 9.33 -64.08
C THR A 9 12.37 8.21 -64.08
N GLY A 10 13.49 8.43 -64.78
CA GLY A 10 14.68 7.58 -64.69
C GLY A 10 15.57 7.94 -63.50
N GLN A 11 16.39 6.99 -63.03
CA GLN A 11 17.23 7.12 -61.82
C GLN A 11 18.28 8.26 -61.82
N ALA A 12 18.46 8.99 -62.92
CA ALA A 12 19.36 10.15 -63.01
C ALA A 12 18.62 11.51 -63.12
N GLY A 13 17.30 11.55 -62.88
CA GLY A 13 16.55 12.81 -62.76
C GLY A 13 16.04 13.43 -64.09
N ASN A 14 16.28 12.81 -65.24
CA ASN A 14 15.70 13.27 -66.50
C ASN A 14 14.24 12.80 -66.63
N LYS A 15 13.33 13.74 -66.94
CA LYS A 15 11.90 13.50 -67.20
C LYS A 15 11.63 13.51 -68.71
N PHE A 16 10.96 12.48 -69.22
CA PHE A 16 10.42 12.47 -70.57
C PHE A 16 8.89 12.47 -70.49
N MET A 17 8.24 13.40 -71.21
CA MET A 17 6.78 13.43 -71.36
C MET A 17 6.39 12.79 -72.69
N PHE A 18 5.43 11.87 -72.63
CA PHE A 18 4.77 11.35 -73.81
C PHE A 18 3.28 11.68 -73.72
N SER A 19 2.73 12.33 -74.76
CA SER A 19 1.30 12.58 -74.91
C SER A 19 0.76 11.69 -76.02
N GLY A 20 -0.16 10.79 -75.70
CA GLY A 20 -0.89 10.00 -76.69
C GLY A 20 -2.34 9.80 -76.24
N SER A 21 -3.27 10.20 -77.10
CA SER A 21 -4.72 10.02 -76.98
C SER A 21 -5.14 8.63 -77.48
N ASP A 22 -6.15 8.08 -76.81
CA ASP A 22 -7.01 6.98 -77.22
C ASP A 22 -6.42 5.55 -77.30
N ASN A 23 -7.00 4.73 -76.41
CA ASN A 23 -7.36 3.32 -76.54
C ASN A 23 -6.62 2.45 -77.57
N GLY A 24 -5.74 1.60 -77.03
CA GLY A 24 -5.28 0.39 -77.67
C GLY A 24 -3.98 0.59 -78.44
N ILE A 25 -3.04 -0.33 -78.25
CA ILE A 25 -1.73 -0.38 -78.94
C ILE A 25 -0.66 0.57 -78.35
N ALA A 26 -0.49 0.60 -77.02
CA ALA A 26 0.75 1.12 -76.39
C ALA A 26 1.63 0.02 -75.76
N GLY A 27 1.17 -1.23 -75.73
CA GLY A 27 1.92 -2.35 -75.15
C GLY A 27 3.10 -2.82 -76.00
N ASN A 28 3.03 -2.67 -77.32
CA ASN A 28 4.04 -3.26 -78.21
C ASN A 28 5.22 -2.33 -78.57
N GLN A 29 5.07 -1.00 -78.48
CA GLN A 29 6.20 -0.10 -78.79
C GLN A 29 7.15 0.13 -77.59
N VAL A 30 6.68 -0.03 -76.35
CA VAL A 30 7.54 0.03 -75.16
C VAL A 30 8.43 -1.21 -75.03
N VAL A 31 8.01 -2.35 -75.59
CA VAL A 31 8.77 -3.60 -75.57
C VAL A 31 9.91 -3.62 -76.60
N THR A 32 9.77 -2.92 -77.73
CA THR A 32 10.81 -2.92 -78.79
C THR A 32 12.07 -2.14 -78.39
N VAL A 33 11.98 -1.13 -77.53
CA VAL A 33 13.18 -0.39 -77.05
C VAL A 33 13.91 -1.13 -75.92
N ALA A 34 13.22 -1.98 -75.16
CA ALA A 34 13.81 -2.74 -74.06
C ALA A 34 14.72 -3.91 -74.49
N ASN A 35 14.63 -4.37 -75.74
CA ASN A 35 15.44 -5.49 -76.24
C ASN A 35 16.79 -5.08 -76.86
N ILE A 36 17.08 -3.78 -77.00
CA ILE A 36 18.39 -3.29 -77.53
C ILE A 36 19.37 -2.97 -76.39
N LEU A 37 18.91 -2.82 -75.15
CA LEU A 37 19.77 -2.52 -73.99
C LEU A 37 19.57 -3.60 -72.92
N GLY A 38 20.29 -4.71 -73.07
CA GLY A 38 20.26 -5.84 -72.14
C GLY A 38 20.57 -5.42 -70.70
N LYS A 39 19.53 -5.19 -69.90
CA LYS A 39 19.50 -5.21 -68.43
C LYS A 39 18.04 -5.24 -67.97
N ARG A 40 17.69 -6.25 -67.16
CA ARG A 40 16.38 -6.43 -66.52
C ARG A 40 16.07 -5.22 -65.62
N SER A 41 15.16 -4.37 -66.07
CA SER A 41 14.55 -3.31 -65.26
C SER A 41 13.04 -3.55 -65.22
N ILE A 42 12.53 -3.83 -64.02
CA ILE A 42 11.11 -4.06 -63.75
C ILE A 42 10.43 -2.68 -63.74
N PHE A 43 9.45 -2.47 -64.62
CA PHE A 43 8.55 -1.31 -64.54
C PHE A 43 7.33 -1.68 -63.67
N GLU A 44 7.02 -0.82 -62.70
CA GLU A 44 5.94 -1.00 -61.73
C GLU A 44 4.67 -0.29 -62.23
N VAL A 45 3.57 -1.04 -62.39
CA VAL A 45 2.22 -0.48 -62.66
C VAL A 45 1.45 -0.42 -61.34
N SER A 46 1.05 0.80 -60.98
CA SER A 46 0.47 1.23 -59.70
C SER A 46 -0.86 0.53 -59.30
N GLY A 47 -0.98 0.20 -58.01
CA GLY A 47 -2.20 0.51 -57.25
C GLY A 47 -3.15 -0.63 -56.84
N HIS A 48 -3.57 -1.50 -57.76
CA HIS A 48 -4.69 -2.43 -57.48
C HIS A 48 -4.29 -3.88 -57.14
N ARG A 49 -3.17 -4.41 -57.68
CA ARG A 49 -2.73 -5.79 -57.39
C ARG A 49 -2.16 -5.95 -55.98
N HIS A 50 -1.50 -4.93 -55.45
CA HIS A 50 -0.80 -5.03 -54.17
C HIS A 50 -1.73 -5.08 -52.96
N LYS A 51 -2.92 -4.46 -53.02
CA LYS A 51 -3.91 -4.47 -51.93
C LYS A 51 -4.61 -5.82 -51.83
N LEU A 52 -5.10 -6.34 -52.95
CA LEU A 52 -5.77 -7.64 -53.03
C LEU A 52 -4.86 -8.79 -52.57
N VAL A 53 -3.58 -8.78 -52.98
CA VAL A 53 -2.62 -9.83 -52.59
C VAL A 53 -2.27 -9.74 -51.09
N ARG A 54 -2.18 -8.54 -50.52
CA ARG A 54 -1.94 -8.37 -49.08
C ARG A 54 -3.12 -8.85 -48.25
N ASP A 55 -4.34 -8.52 -48.66
CA ASP A 55 -5.57 -8.90 -47.95
C ASP A 55 -5.82 -10.41 -48.05
N VAL A 56 -5.59 -11.04 -49.21
CA VAL A 56 -5.69 -12.50 -49.39
C VAL A 56 -4.58 -13.26 -48.63
N ILE A 57 -3.36 -12.73 -48.56
CA ILE A 57 -2.28 -13.33 -47.75
C ILE A 57 -2.57 -13.16 -46.26
N PHE A 58 -3.22 -12.07 -45.85
CA PHE A 58 -3.57 -11.82 -44.45
C PHE A 58 -4.73 -12.72 -44.00
N GLU A 59 -5.79 -12.86 -44.81
CA GLU A 59 -6.90 -13.78 -44.53
C GLU A 59 -6.47 -15.26 -44.53
N SER A 60 -5.59 -15.67 -45.45
CA SER A 60 -5.12 -17.07 -45.51
C SER A 60 -4.17 -17.44 -44.36
N LYS A 61 -3.47 -16.48 -43.75
CA LYS A 61 -2.55 -16.71 -42.62
C LYS A 61 -3.19 -16.51 -41.25
N LEU A 62 -4.33 -15.83 -41.15
CA LEU A 62 -5.08 -15.65 -39.91
C LEU A 62 -5.43 -16.97 -39.18
N PRO A 63 -5.89 -18.05 -39.85
CA PRO A 63 -6.13 -19.34 -39.19
C PRO A 63 -4.83 -19.97 -38.67
N LEU A 64 -3.72 -19.83 -39.39
CA LEU A 64 -2.42 -20.37 -38.94
C LEU A 64 -1.89 -19.61 -37.72
N ILE A 65 -2.01 -18.28 -37.72
CA ILE A 65 -1.60 -17.43 -36.59
C ILE A 65 -2.45 -17.74 -35.35
N THR A 66 -3.76 -17.93 -35.50
CA THR A 66 -4.65 -18.29 -34.38
C THR A 66 -4.34 -19.69 -33.84
N ILE A 67 -4.10 -20.68 -34.70
CA ILE A 67 -3.67 -22.04 -34.27
C ILE A 67 -2.34 -21.98 -33.52
N LEU A 68 -1.35 -21.24 -34.02
CA LEU A 68 -0.05 -21.07 -33.36
C LEU A 68 -0.20 -20.36 -32.01
N LEU A 69 -1.07 -19.35 -31.91
CA LEU A 69 -1.36 -18.65 -30.66
C LEU A 69 -2.03 -19.59 -29.64
N VAL A 70 -3.03 -20.38 -30.05
CA VAL A 70 -3.69 -21.36 -29.19
C VAL A 70 -2.72 -22.46 -28.75
N ALA A 71 -1.87 -22.96 -29.65
CA ALA A 71 -0.84 -23.94 -29.34
C ALA A 71 0.21 -23.38 -28.36
N LEU A 72 0.62 -22.11 -28.55
CA LEU A 72 1.51 -21.42 -27.62
C LEU A 72 0.84 -21.24 -26.25
N ILE A 73 -0.43 -20.81 -26.20
CA ILE A 73 -1.20 -20.69 -24.96
C ILE A 73 -1.32 -22.06 -24.27
N ALA A 74 -1.58 -23.14 -25.02
CA ALA A 74 -1.67 -24.49 -24.48
C ALA A 74 -0.31 -25.01 -23.97
N LEU A 75 0.78 -24.73 -24.67
CA LEU A 75 2.15 -25.04 -24.24
C LEU A 75 2.53 -24.29 -22.97
N VAL A 76 2.23 -22.98 -22.93
CA VAL A 76 2.37 -22.13 -21.75
C VAL A 76 1.56 -22.70 -20.59
N PHE A 77 0.28 -23.05 -20.83
CA PHE A 77 -0.59 -23.65 -19.83
C PHE A 77 -0.07 -25.00 -19.33
N ARG A 78 0.43 -25.86 -20.23
CA ARG A 78 1.02 -27.18 -19.88
C ARG A 78 2.33 -27.05 -19.12
N PHE A 79 3.22 -26.16 -19.55
CA PHE A 79 4.47 -25.85 -18.87
C PHE A 79 4.20 -25.32 -17.45
N PHE A 80 3.25 -24.39 -17.33
CA PHE A 80 2.86 -23.88 -16.03
C PHE A 80 2.15 -24.94 -15.19
N ARG A 81 1.26 -25.75 -15.76
CA ARG A 81 0.65 -26.88 -15.05
C ARG A 81 1.71 -27.81 -14.46
N LEU A 82 2.77 -28.13 -15.21
CA LEU A 82 3.89 -28.95 -14.74
C LEU A 82 4.73 -28.24 -13.66
N LYS A 83 5.04 -26.96 -13.83
CA LYS A 83 5.76 -26.13 -12.83
C LYS A 83 4.95 -25.88 -11.54
N PHE A 84 3.62 -25.95 -11.65
CA PHE A 84 2.67 -25.74 -10.56
C PHE A 84 2.02 -27.04 -10.06
N SER A 85 2.41 -28.20 -10.58
CA SER A 85 1.96 -29.50 -10.08
C SER A 85 2.36 -29.67 -8.60
N PRO A 86 1.50 -30.28 -7.77
CA PRO A 86 1.83 -30.59 -6.39
C PRO A 86 3.11 -31.44 -6.33
N LEU A 87 3.97 -31.19 -5.34
CA LEU A 87 5.09 -32.06 -5.03
C LEU A 87 4.54 -33.45 -4.67
N PRO A 88 5.00 -34.54 -5.29
CA PRO A 88 4.54 -35.90 -4.96
C PRO A 88 4.70 -36.17 -3.47
N GLY A 89 3.65 -36.67 -2.81
CA GLY A 89 3.67 -37.08 -1.40
C GLY A 89 3.55 -35.96 -0.36
N LYS A 90 3.43 -34.68 -0.74
CA LYS A 90 3.27 -33.56 0.21
C LYS A 90 1.85 -32.99 0.19
N LYS A 91 1.21 -32.90 1.35
CA LYS A 91 -0.15 -32.33 1.51
C LYS A 91 -0.07 -30.80 1.56
N LEU A 92 -0.31 -30.12 0.44
CA LEU A 92 -0.36 -28.66 0.37
C LEU A 92 -1.71 -28.12 0.92
N PRO A 93 -1.79 -26.85 1.37
CA PRO A 93 -3.06 -26.22 1.69
C PRO A 93 -4.05 -26.28 0.52
N PRO A 94 -5.37 -26.38 0.79
CA PRO A 94 -6.39 -26.30 -0.24
C PRO A 94 -6.36 -24.93 -0.93
N GLY A 95 -6.88 -24.82 -2.15
CA GLY A 95 -6.95 -23.54 -2.88
C GLY A 95 -6.42 -23.61 -4.31
N SER A 96 -6.60 -22.52 -5.05
CA SER A 96 -6.26 -22.42 -6.47
C SER A 96 -5.15 -21.41 -6.69
N PHE A 97 -4.17 -21.75 -7.53
CA PHE A 97 -3.17 -20.75 -7.96
C PHE A 97 -3.73 -19.75 -8.97
N GLY A 98 -4.96 -19.90 -9.46
CA GLY A 98 -5.55 -18.98 -10.44
C GLY A 98 -4.98 -19.15 -11.85
N PHE A 99 -4.99 -18.07 -12.62
CA PHE A 99 -4.49 -18.06 -14.01
C PHE A 99 -2.97 -18.26 -14.05
N PRO A 100 -2.41 -18.88 -15.10
CA PRO A 100 -0.95 -18.95 -15.27
C PRO A 100 -0.30 -17.57 -15.17
N LEU A 101 0.82 -17.46 -14.46
CA LEU A 101 1.60 -16.24 -14.17
C LEU A 101 0.90 -15.18 -13.31
N LEU A 102 -0.33 -14.80 -13.65
CA LEU A 102 -1.07 -13.72 -12.97
C LEU A 102 -1.70 -14.17 -11.65
N GLY A 103 -1.98 -15.47 -11.55
CA GLY A 103 -2.67 -16.07 -10.44
C GLY A 103 -4.06 -15.48 -10.22
N GLU A 104 -4.34 -15.08 -8.98
CA GLU A 104 -5.57 -14.36 -8.62
C GLU A 104 -5.35 -12.85 -8.45
N SER A 105 -4.14 -12.35 -8.74
CA SER A 105 -3.71 -10.96 -8.49
C SER A 105 -4.65 -9.90 -9.08
N LEU A 106 -5.10 -10.08 -10.33
CA LEU A 106 -6.01 -9.13 -10.97
C LEU A 106 -7.38 -9.07 -10.26
N SER A 107 -7.90 -10.23 -9.86
CA SER A 107 -9.17 -10.30 -9.13
C SER A 107 -9.06 -9.68 -7.74
N PHE A 108 -7.91 -9.87 -7.08
CA PHE A 108 -7.63 -9.29 -5.77
C PHE A 108 -7.48 -7.77 -5.84
N MET A 109 -6.67 -7.26 -6.78
CA MET A 109 -6.54 -5.81 -7.01
C MET A 109 -7.86 -5.17 -7.42
N ARG A 110 -8.70 -5.86 -8.21
CA ARG A 110 -10.04 -5.38 -8.53
C ARG A 110 -10.92 -5.28 -7.29
N ALA A 111 -10.90 -6.30 -6.43
CA ALA A 111 -11.63 -6.28 -5.16
C ALA A 111 -11.17 -5.12 -4.26
N GLN A 112 -9.86 -4.87 -4.17
CA GLN A 112 -9.29 -3.73 -3.45
C GLN A 112 -9.77 -2.37 -3.98
N LYS A 113 -9.87 -2.23 -5.31
CA LYS A 113 -10.37 -1.00 -5.95
C LYS A 113 -11.88 -0.83 -5.86
N GLN A 114 -12.62 -1.88 -5.54
CA GLN A 114 -14.09 -1.88 -5.51
C GLN A 114 -14.67 -1.92 -4.10
N ASP A 115 -13.85 -1.80 -3.05
CA ASP A 115 -14.28 -1.95 -1.64
C ASP A 115 -14.83 -3.35 -1.31
N ARG A 116 -14.31 -4.40 -1.95
CA ARG A 116 -14.80 -5.79 -1.84
C ARG A 116 -13.72 -6.78 -1.41
N THR A 117 -12.68 -6.29 -0.74
CA THR A 117 -11.55 -7.12 -0.29
C THR A 117 -12.01 -8.19 0.68
N ASP A 118 -12.89 -7.84 1.62
CA ASP A 118 -13.39 -8.78 2.62
C ASP A 118 -14.28 -9.86 1.99
N GLU A 119 -15.13 -9.50 1.04
CA GLU A 119 -15.91 -10.49 0.27
C GLU A 119 -15.01 -11.44 -0.52
N TRP A 120 -13.95 -10.91 -1.14
CA TRP A 120 -12.97 -11.70 -1.87
C TRP A 120 -12.28 -12.71 -0.94
N MET A 121 -11.91 -12.29 0.27
CA MET A 121 -11.32 -13.17 1.28
C MET A 121 -12.32 -14.19 1.79
N GLN A 122 -13.52 -13.75 2.19
CA GLN A 122 -14.56 -14.61 2.76
C GLN A 122 -14.98 -15.73 1.80
N THR A 123 -15.15 -15.42 0.52
CA THR A 123 -15.48 -16.43 -0.51
C THR A 123 -14.45 -17.56 -0.57
N ARG A 124 -13.17 -17.28 -0.27
CA ARG A 124 -12.10 -18.28 -0.27
C ARG A 124 -12.01 -19.01 1.06
N ILE A 125 -12.27 -18.32 2.16
CA ILE A 125 -12.39 -18.92 3.49
C ILE A 125 -13.55 -19.92 3.52
N ASP A 126 -14.72 -19.56 2.99
CA ASP A 126 -15.89 -20.45 2.92
C ASP A 126 -15.63 -21.67 2.04
N LYS A 127 -14.84 -21.50 0.97
CA LYS A 127 -14.56 -22.58 0.00
C LYS A 127 -13.43 -23.51 0.42
N TYR A 128 -12.36 -22.97 1.02
CA TYR A 128 -11.12 -23.70 1.28
C TYR A 128 -10.77 -23.80 2.76
N GLY A 129 -11.47 -23.09 3.63
CA GLY A 129 -11.14 -22.96 5.05
C GLY A 129 -10.21 -21.78 5.35
N PRO A 130 -9.86 -21.57 6.64
CA PRO A 130 -9.08 -20.42 7.12
C PRO A 130 -7.60 -20.43 6.68
N VAL A 131 -7.16 -21.52 6.06
CA VAL A 131 -5.80 -21.77 5.56
C VAL A 131 -5.90 -22.22 4.11
N PHE A 132 -5.48 -21.37 3.18
CA PHE A 132 -5.58 -21.70 1.75
C PHE A 132 -4.42 -21.15 0.92
N LYS A 133 -4.12 -21.82 -0.20
CA LYS A 133 -3.11 -21.38 -1.17
C LYS A 133 -3.73 -20.60 -2.32
N THR A 134 -3.00 -19.58 -2.76
CA THR A 134 -3.29 -18.76 -3.94
C THR A 134 -1.98 -18.35 -4.62
N SER A 135 -2.08 -17.57 -5.70
CA SER A 135 -0.94 -16.84 -6.24
C SER A 135 -1.25 -15.35 -6.37
N LEU A 136 -0.45 -14.54 -5.66
CA LEU A 136 -0.56 -13.08 -5.62
C LEU A 136 0.78 -12.47 -5.99
N ALA A 137 0.76 -11.44 -6.84
CA ALA A 137 1.94 -10.71 -7.33
C ALA A 137 3.04 -11.64 -7.88
N GLY A 138 2.64 -12.70 -8.61
CA GLY A 138 3.56 -13.67 -9.21
C GLY A 138 4.20 -14.66 -8.22
N SER A 139 3.85 -14.58 -6.93
CA SER A 139 4.34 -15.47 -5.89
C SER A 139 3.29 -16.52 -5.52
N LYS A 140 3.74 -17.72 -5.11
CA LYS A 140 2.87 -18.71 -4.45
C LYS A 140 2.65 -18.25 -3.01
N THR A 141 1.40 -18.14 -2.58
CA THR A 141 1.06 -17.55 -1.28
C THR A 141 0.12 -18.48 -0.52
N VAL A 142 0.39 -18.69 0.76
CA VAL A 142 -0.57 -19.28 1.71
C VAL A 142 -1.17 -18.14 2.52
N VAL A 143 -2.49 -18.02 2.49
CA VAL A 143 -3.23 -17.09 3.34
C VAL A 143 -3.57 -17.80 4.65
N LEU A 144 -3.25 -17.14 5.75
CA LEU A 144 -3.51 -17.61 7.12
C LEU A 144 -4.44 -16.61 7.80
N THR A 145 -5.55 -17.10 8.36
CA THR A 145 -6.53 -16.27 9.08
C THR A 145 -6.85 -16.88 10.44
N GLY A 146 -7.46 -16.09 11.33
CA GLY A 146 -7.84 -16.57 12.65
C GLY A 146 -6.68 -16.64 13.64
N GLN A 147 -7.01 -17.02 14.86
CA GLN A 147 -6.07 -17.02 15.98
C GLN A 147 -4.83 -17.90 15.73
N ALA A 148 -5.04 -19.13 15.29
CA ALA A 148 -3.96 -20.11 15.09
C ALA A 148 -2.99 -19.68 13.98
N GLY A 149 -3.52 -19.20 12.85
CA GLY A 149 -2.73 -18.70 11.73
C GLY A 149 -1.90 -17.46 12.10
N ASN A 150 -2.53 -16.50 12.79
CA ASN A 150 -1.84 -15.31 13.27
C ASN A 150 -0.76 -15.67 14.29
N ARG A 151 -1.05 -16.53 15.28
CA ARG A 151 -0.06 -16.98 16.27
C ARG A 151 1.14 -17.64 15.59
N PHE A 152 0.91 -18.54 14.65
CA PHE A 152 1.99 -19.21 13.90
C PHE A 152 2.87 -18.20 13.18
N LEU A 153 2.28 -17.23 12.48
CA LEU A 153 3.03 -16.23 11.73
C LEU A 153 3.78 -15.24 12.64
N PHE A 154 3.16 -14.77 13.72
CA PHE A 154 3.76 -13.75 14.61
C PHE A 154 4.76 -14.32 15.62
N SER A 155 4.71 -15.62 15.90
CA SER A 155 5.72 -16.31 16.72
C SER A 155 6.87 -16.89 15.89
N GLY A 156 6.79 -16.84 14.56
CA GLY A 156 7.63 -17.62 13.66
C GLY A 156 8.94 -16.98 13.20
N ASP A 157 9.33 -15.80 13.70
CA ASP A 157 10.48 -15.01 13.20
C ASP A 157 11.85 -15.75 13.29
N ASP A 158 11.91 -16.91 13.93
CA ASP A 158 13.08 -17.79 14.02
C ASP A 158 12.80 -19.25 13.50
N ASN A 159 11.61 -19.53 12.95
CA ASN A 159 11.13 -20.87 12.56
C ASN A 159 10.95 -21.04 11.03
N GLY A 160 11.87 -20.50 10.22
CA GLY A 160 11.79 -20.63 8.77
C GLY A 160 10.85 -19.63 8.09
N ILE A 161 10.51 -18.54 8.78
CA ILE A 161 9.70 -17.43 8.25
C ILE A 161 10.53 -16.15 8.41
N SER A 162 10.64 -15.35 7.35
CA SER A 162 11.29 -14.04 7.40
C SER A 162 10.38 -12.93 6.88
N TYR A 163 10.68 -11.71 7.31
CA TYR A 163 10.19 -10.52 6.64
C TYR A 163 10.96 -10.37 5.33
N ASN A 164 10.25 -10.45 4.22
CA ASN A 164 10.77 -10.08 2.91
C ASN A 164 9.62 -9.45 2.14
N GLN A 165 9.60 -8.12 2.13
CA GLN A 165 8.57 -7.38 1.40
C GLN A 165 8.82 -7.52 -0.10
N PRO A 166 7.79 -7.32 -0.94
CA PRO A 166 8.00 -7.18 -2.38
C PRO A 166 9.07 -6.11 -2.66
N GLY A 167 10.02 -6.39 -3.56
CA GLY A 167 11.25 -5.59 -3.74
C GLY A 167 11.05 -4.09 -4.05
N ASN A 168 9.85 -3.65 -4.42
CA ASN A 168 9.52 -2.23 -4.60
C ASN A 168 9.43 -1.48 -3.26
N VAL A 169 9.03 -2.14 -2.17
CA VAL A 169 8.93 -1.54 -0.83
C VAL A 169 10.33 -1.27 -0.28
N ALA A 170 11.25 -2.23 -0.40
CA ALA A 170 12.64 -2.09 0.01
C ALA A 170 13.38 -0.94 -0.71
N LYS A 171 13.06 -0.66 -1.98
CA LYS A 171 13.63 0.47 -2.74
C LYS A 171 13.20 1.83 -2.18
N ILE A 172 11.99 1.92 -1.63
CA ILE A 172 11.44 3.16 -1.09
C ILE A 172 11.94 3.37 0.35
N LEU A 173 11.80 2.36 1.19
CA LEU A 173 12.13 2.43 2.62
C LEU A 173 13.64 2.33 2.89
N GLY A 174 14.39 1.71 1.99
CA GLY A 174 15.81 1.43 2.15
C GLY A 174 16.06 0.04 2.73
N LYS A 175 17.22 -0.53 2.38
CA LYS A 175 17.62 -1.90 2.73
C LYS A 175 17.85 -2.11 4.23
N TYR A 176 18.03 -1.03 4.99
CA TYR A 176 18.24 -1.08 6.44
C TYR A 176 17.01 -0.64 7.23
N SER A 177 15.86 -0.48 6.59
CA SER A 177 14.62 -0.14 7.29
C SER A 177 14.21 -1.22 8.28
N LEU A 178 13.47 -0.84 9.33
CA LEU A 178 13.03 -1.76 10.39
C LEU A 178 12.14 -2.91 9.85
N LEU A 179 11.51 -2.71 8.70
CA LEU A 179 10.66 -3.70 8.03
C LEU A 179 11.46 -4.77 7.25
N GLU A 180 12.70 -4.46 6.85
CA GLU A 180 13.55 -5.36 6.05
C GLU A 180 14.58 -6.11 6.93
N ILE A 181 15.15 -5.44 7.94
CA ILE A 181 16.14 -6.08 8.81
C ILE A 181 15.53 -7.19 9.67
N SER A 182 16.31 -8.22 9.98
CA SER A 182 15.88 -9.38 10.76
C SER A 182 16.96 -9.84 11.76
N GLY A 183 16.62 -10.79 12.63
CA GLY A 183 17.56 -11.40 13.58
C GLY A 183 18.06 -10.45 14.68
N PRO A 184 19.28 -10.67 15.22
CA PRO A 184 19.83 -9.90 16.34
C PRO A 184 19.90 -8.39 16.09
N LYS A 185 20.25 -7.99 14.87
CA LYS A 185 20.29 -6.57 14.48
C LYS A 185 18.93 -5.89 14.56
N HIS A 186 17.87 -6.57 14.11
CA HIS A 186 16.51 -6.07 14.29
C HIS A 186 16.16 -5.95 15.78
N LYS A 187 16.45 -6.99 16.59
CA LYS A 187 16.17 -6.98 18.04
C LYS A 187 16.86 -5.79 18.74
N LEU A 188 18.13 -5.54 18.41
CA LEU A 188 18.93 -4.42 18.93
C LEU A 188 18.34 -3.05 18.56
N ILE A 189 18.14 -2.80 17.26
CA ILE A 189 17.63 -1.50 16.77
C ILE A 189 16.21 -1.26 17.29
N ARG A 190 15.35 -2.28 17.24
CA ARG A 190 13.98 -2.20 17.79
C ARG A 190 14.00 -1.87 19.28
N GLY A 191 14.89 -2.51 20.04
CA GLY A 191 15.06 -2.24 21.47
C GLY A 191 15.39 -0.77 21.74
N ALA A 192 16.32 -0.19 20.97
CA ALA A 192 16.68 1.22 21.07
C ALA A 192 15.50 2.16 20.76
N ILE A 193 14.76 1.91 19.67
CA ILE A 193 13.59 2.72 19.30
C ILE A 193 12.48 2.63 20.35
N SER A 194 12.24 1.43 20.89
CA SER A 194 11.13 1.18 21.82
C SER A 194 11.28 1.97 23.13
N LYS A 195 12.51 2.35 23.51
CA LYS A 195 12.75 3.24 24.67
C LYS A 195 12.10 4.62 24.52
N PHE A 196 11.92 5.10 23.29
CA PHE A 196 11.35 6.42 23.00
C PHE A 196 9.85 6.38 22.67
N LEU A 197 9.30 5.20 22.35
CA LEU A 197 7.92 5.03 21.93
C LEU A 197 7.05 4.27 22.94
N ASN A 198 7.60 3.96 24.12
CA ASN A 198 6.84 3.37 25.24
C ASN A 198 5.95 4.42 25.93
N PRO A 199 4.93 4.00 26.71
CA PRO A 199 4.01 4.91 27.38
C PRO A 199 4.71 5.99 28.22
N GLU A 200 5.76 5.62 28.96
CA GLU A 200 6.49 6.50 29.87
C GLU A 200 7.22 7.62 29.12
N SER A 201 7.81 7.30 27.97
CA SER A 201 8.45 8.30 27.11
C SER A 201 7.42 9.17 26.40
N ILE A 202 6.34 8.59 25.88
CA ILE A 202 5.28 9.37 25.23
C ILE A 202 4.68 10.38 26.20
N GLN A 203 4.45 10.00 27.46
CA GLN A 203 3.97 10.91 28.51
C GLN A 203 4.80 12.20 28.60
N ARG A 204 6.13 12.13 28.45
CA ARG A 204 7.03 13.29 28.50
C ARG A 204 6.91 14.23 27.30
N TYR A 205 6.48 13.72 26.15
CA TYR A 205 6.39 14.50 24.91
C TYR A 205 4.97 15.01 24.59
N VAL A 206 3.96 14.64 25.38
CA VAL A 206 2.55 14.93 25.07
C VAL A 206 2.26 16.41 24.89
N GLU A 207 2.83 17.28 25.73
CA GLU A 207 2.59 18.72 25.64
C GLU A 207 3.20 19.34 24.37
N GLU A 208 4.38 18.85 23.96
CA GLU A 208 5.02 19.26 22.71
C GLU A 208 4.23 18.73 21.51
N MET A 209 3.81 17.46 21.56
CA MET A 209 2.94 16.86 20.56
C MET A 209 1.63 17.64 20.40
N ASP A 210 0.99 18.02 21.50
CA ASP A 210 -0.23 18.83 21.52
C ASP A 210 -0.02 20.17 20.82
N SER A 211 1.07 20.86 21.18
CA SER A 211 1.43 22.16 20.59
C SER A 211 1.66 22.06 19.08
N LEU A 212 2.36 21.01 18.62
CA LEU A 212 2.62 20.77 17.20
C LEU A 212 1.34 20.38 16.44
N VAL A 213 0.52 19.50 17.01
CA VAL A 213 -0.77 19.08 16.43
C VAL A 213 -1.69 20.28 16.29
N GLN A 214 -1.87 21.07 17.35
CA GLN A 214 -2.73 22.24 17.34
C GLN A 214 -2.27 23.26 16.29
N LYS A 215 -0.98 23.60 16.29
CA LYS A 215 -0.39 24.54 15.33
C LYS A 215 -0.61 24.07 13.88
N GLN A 216 -0.36 22.81 13.59
CA GLN A 216 -0.44 22.29 12.23
C GLN A 216 -1.90 22.10 11.77
N LEU A 217 -2.79 21.64 12.65
CA LEU A 217 -4.21 21.51 12.38
C LEU A 217 -4.82 22.88 12.05
N PHE A 218 -4.61 23.88 12.90
CA PHE A 218 -5.17 25.21 12.67
C PHE A 218 -4.56 25.90 11.46
N LYS A 219 -3.26 25.72 11.23
CA LYS A 219 -2.63 26.20 9.99
C LYS A 219 -3.27 25.56 8.74
N GLU A 220 -3.55 24.26 8.77
CA GLU A 220 -4.12 23.56 7.61
C GLU A 220 -5.61 23.89 7.40
N LEU A 221 -6.38 24.18 8.44
CA LEU A 221 -7.83 24.41 8.34
C LEU A 221 -8.23 25.90 8.30
N ALA A 222 -7.33 26.82 8.67
CA ALA A 222 -7.63 28.25 8.73
C ALA A 222 -8.17 28.81 7.40
N GLY A 223 -9.31 29.50 7.48
CA GLY A 223 -9.93 30.19 6.34
C GLY A 223 -10.55 29.27 5.29
N LYS A 224 -10.70 27.97 5.57
CA LYS A 224 -11.28 27.00 4.63
C LYS A 224 -12.69 26.60 5.02
N ASP A 225 -13.63 26.79 4.12
CA ASP A 225 -15.02 26.32 4.29
C ASP A 225 -15.18 24.84 3.93
N SER A 226 -14.26 24.28 3.14
CA SER A 226 -14.24 22.85 2.80
C SER A 226 -12.82 22.34 2.62
N VAL A 227 -12.62 21.06 2.95
CA VAL A 227 -11.32 20.39 2.85
C VAL A 227 -11.48 18.93 2.43
N LYS A 228 -10.44 18.37 1.79
CA LYS A 228 -10.29 16.93 1.65
C LYS A 228 -9.56 16.40 2.87
N ILE A 229 -10.25 15.63 3.72
CA ILE A 229 -9.68 15.16 4.99
C ILE A 229 -8.41 14.34 4.76
N VAL A 230 -8.36 13.48 3.75
CA VAL A 230 -7.13 12.71 3.44
C VAL A 230 -5.95 13.64 3.18
N THR A 231 -6.14 14.68 2.37
CA THR A 231 -5.08 15.64 2.06
C THR A 231 -4.66 16.46 3.28
N SER A 232 -5.62 16.92 4.07
CA SER A 232 -5.35 17.70 5.28
C SER A 232 -4.63 16.85 6.34
N MET A 233 -5.08 15.62 6.59
CA MET A 233 -4.46 14.72 7.57
C MET A 233 -3.05 14.32 7.16
N LYS A 234 -2.76 14.12 5.86
CA LYS A 234 -1.38 13.94 5.39
C LYS A 234 -0.51 15.13 5.77
N LYS A 235 -0.93 16.34 5.46
CA LYS A 235 -0.16 17.55 5.80
C LYS A 235 -0.03 17.78 7.31
N ILE A 236 -1.02 17.37 8.10
CA ILE A 236 -0.97 17.43 9.57
C ILE A 236 0.04 16.42 10.12
N ASN A 237 0.10 15.23 9.54
CA ASN A 237 1.01 14.18 9.95
C ASN A 237 2.46 14.44 9.55
N PHE A 238 2.69 14.66 8.25
CA PHE A 238 3.98 14.98 7.66
C PHE A 238 3.77 15.45 6.21
N ASN A 239 4.44 16.51 5.76
CA ASN A 239 4.33 16.95 4.37
C ASN A 239 5.01 15.94 3.41
N SER A 240 4.24 14.93 3.01
CA SER A 240 4.67 13.77 2.22
C SER A 240 5.05 14.08 0.78
N ASN A 241 4.85 15.32 0.31
CA ASN A 241 5.34 15.76 -1.00
C ASN A 241 6.88 15.93 -1.04
N THR A 242 7.54 15.66 0.09
CA THR A 242 8.99 15.68 0.21
C THR A 242 9.55 14.35 -0.28
N GLY A 243 10.14 14.32 -1.48
CA GLY A 243 10.77 13.11 -2.01
C GLY A 243 11.92 12.60 -1.13
N ARG A 244 12.19 11.29 -1.18
CA ARG A 244 13.22 10.59 -0.37
C ARG A 244 14.53 11.37 -0.26
N GLY A 245 15.07 11.87 -1.37
CA GLY A 245 16.34 12.61 -1.39
C GLY A 245 16.34 13.88 -0.52
N ARG A 246 15.21 14.62 -0.47
CA ARG A 246 15.08 15.80 0.40
C ARG A 246 15.00 15.41 1.86
N VAL A 247 14.25 14.36 2.20
CA VAL A 247 14.13 13.86 3.58
C VAL A 247 15.49 13.38 4.07
N CYS A 248 16.21 12.58 3.28
CA CYS A 248 17.55 12.11 3.62
C CYS A 248 18.52 13.29 3.84
N LYS A 249 18.48 14.34 3.01
CA LYS A 249 19.34 15.53 3.19
C LYS A 249 19.08 16.24 4.53
N VAL A 250 17.81 16.41 4.90
CA VAL A 250 17.45 17.03 6.19
C VAL A 250 17.91 16.14 7.35
N LEU A 251 17.66 14.83 7.28
CA LEU A 251 18.06 13.89 8.33
C LEU A 251 19.59 13.81 8.48
N SER A 252 20.35 13.79 7.39
CA SER A 252 21.82 13.82 7.42
C SER A 252 22.33 15.07 8.13
N ASN A 253 21.75 16.24 7.84
CA ASN A 253 22.11 17.48 8.52
C ASN A 253 21.81 17.40 10.02
N LEU A 254 20.65 16.85 10.42
CA LEU A 254 20.30 16.67 11.83
C LEU A 254 21.24 15.69 12.53
N ILE A 255 21.62 14.60 11.87
CA ILE A 255 22.61 13.65 12.38
C ILE A 255 23.97 14.34 12.57
N ALA A 256 24.41 15.15 11.61
CA ALA A 256 25.69 15.86 11.70
C ALA A 256 25.70 16.90 12.82
N ILE A 257 24.62 17.67 12.97
CA ILE A 257 24.44 18.60 14.09
C ILE A 257 24.52 17.82 15.41
N ARG A 258 23.77 16.72 15.50
CA ARG A 258 23.72 15.92 16.73
C ARG A 258 25.06 15.31 17.11
N LYS A 259 25.82 14.80 16.14
CA LYS A 259 27.19 14.30 16.37
C LYS A 259 28.06 15.39 17.02
N ARG A 260 28.01 16.62 16.50
CA ARG A 260 28.77 17.75 17.05
C ARG A 260 28.33 18.12 18.46
N GLU A 261 27.02 18.22 18.71
CA GLU A 261 26.48 18.50 20.06
C GLU A 261 26.92 17.45 21.10
N MET A 262 27.04 16.19 20.68
CA MET A 262 27.53 15.11 21.55
C MET A 262 29.04 15.18 21.79
N GLU A 263 29.84 15.52 20.78
CA GLU A 263 31.29 15.73 20.90
C GLU A 263 31.63 16.92 21.81
N GLU A 264 30.81 17.98 21.76
CA GLU A 264 30.93 19.17 22.60
C GLU A 264 30.36 18.96 24.02
N GLY A 265 29.77 17.80 24.32
CA GLY A 265 29.18 17.49 25.62
C GLY A 265 27.89 18.26 25.95
N ILE A 266 27.24 18.85 24.93
CA ILE A 266 25.99 19.62 25.07
C ILE A 266 24.80 18.69 25.35
N VAL A 267 24.78 17.52 24.70
CA VAL A 267 23.71 16.52 24.84
C VAL A 267 24.29 15.14 25.11
N ASP A 268 23.55 14.35 25.89
CA ASP A 268 23.95 12.97 26.20
C ASP A 268 23.41 11.95 25.19
N SER A 269 23.75 10.68 25.44
CA SER A 269 23.35 9.55 24.59
C SER A 269 21.86 9.18 24.67
N GLN A 270 21.12 9.70 25.66
CA GLN A 270 19.71 9.41 25.91
C GLN A 270 18.78 10.59 25.56
N ASP A 271 19.33 11.76 25.20
CA ASP A 271 18.58 12.97 24.83
C ASP A 271 17.45 12.70 23.83
N ASN A 272 17.77 12.05 22.71
CA ASN A 272 16.76 11.60 21.75
C ASN A 272 17.18 10.34 20.99
N MET A 273 16.28 9.90 20.10
CA MET A 273 16.46 8.70 19.31
C MET A 273 17.70 8.76 18.39
N ILE A 274 18.08 9.93 17.87
CA ILE A 274 19.30 10.07 17.06
C ILE A 274 20.53 9.83 17.93
N SER A 275 20.63 10.49 19.09
CA SER A 275 21.75 10.28 20.04
C SER A 275 21.89 8.80 20.43
N SER A 276 20.76 8.16 20.74
CA SER A 276 20.74 6.76 21.17
C SER A 276 21.22 5.80 20.07
N LEU A 277 20.86 6.07 18.81
CA LEU A 277 21.29 5.27 17.67
C LEU A 277 22.77 5.49 17.31
N LEU A 278 23.32 6.70 17.51
CA LEU A 278 24.73 7.02 17.25
C LEU A 278 25.69 6.26 18.17
N VAL A 279 25.28 6.01 19.42
CA VAL A 279 26.08 5.24 20.38
C VAL A 279 25.78 3.73 20.34
N LEU A 280 24.77 3.31 19.59
CA LEU A 280 24.38 1.91 19.52
C LEU A 280 25.51 1.08 18.88
N ARG A 281 25.80 -0.07 19.47
CA ARG A 281 26.81 -1.02 18.99
C ARG A 281 26.17 -2.37 18.73
N SER A 282 26.57 -3.00 17.62
CA SER A 282 26.22 -4.38 17.30
C SER A 282 26.85 -5.37 18.29
N GLU A 283 26.47 -6.64 18.20
CA GLU A 283 27.06 -7.72 19.02
C GLU A 283 28.59 -7.83 18.85
N ASN A 284 29.11 -7.40 17.70
CA ASN A 284 30.56 -7.40 17.41
C ASN A 284 31.26 -6.10 17.88
N GLY A 285 30.55 -5.19 18.54
CA GLY A 285 31.10 -3.89 18.96
C GLY A 285 31.10 -2.81 17.87
N GLU A 286 30.63 -3.12 16.66
CA GLU A 286 30.61 -2.15 15.54
C GLU A 286 29.48 -1.11 15.69
N PRO A 287 29.72 0.17 15.37
CA PRO A 287 28.69 1.20 15.33
C PRO A 287 27.70 1.00 14.17
N LEU A 288 26.53 1.61 14.27
CA LEU A 288 25.62 1.71 13.14
C LEU A 288 26.18 2.63 12.06
N MET A 289 26.04 2.24 10.79
CA MET A 289 26.35 3.12 9.67
C MET A 289 25.33 4.27 9.60
N GLU A 290 25.77 5.44 9.15
CA GLU A 290 24.87 6.59 8.98
C GLU A 290 23.68 6.27 8.06
N GLN A 291 23.91 5.50 6.98
CA GLN A 291 22.85 5.05 6.07
C GLN A 291 21.78 4.19 6.78
N GLU A 292 22.15 3.45 7.82
CA GLU A 292 21.21 2.64 8.60
C GLU A 292 20.31 3.52 9.45
N ILE A 293 20.88 4.54 10.07
CA ILE A 293 20.14 5.54 10.84
C ILE A 293 19.19 6.30 9.89
N LEU A 294 19.65 6.70 8.71
CA LEU A 294 18.83 7.38 7.70
C LEU A 294 17.65 6.54 7.20
N ASP A 295 17.90 5.29 6.78
CA ASP A 295 16.86 4.37 6.32
C ASP A 295 15.85 4.08 7.44
N LEU A 296 16.32 4.00 8.68
CA LEU A 296 15.46 3.78 9.83
C LEU A 296 14.50 4.95 10.06
N PHE A 297 15.00 6.19 10.17
CA PHE A 297 14.14 7.36 10.37
C PHE A 297 13.19 7.59 9.20
N LEU A 298 13.66 7.37 7.97
CA LEU A 298 12.79 7.44 6.80
C LEU A 298 11.64 6.42 6.92
N SER A 299 11.94 5.19 7.33
CA SER A 299 10.91 4.16 7.51
C SER A 299 9.89 4.52 8.59
N LEU A 300 10.31 5.13 9.69
CA LEU A 300 9.41 5.57 10.78
C LEU A 300 8.50 6.72 10.32
N ILE A 301 9.04 7.72 9.61
CA ILE A 301 8.27 8.84 9.07
C ILE A 301 7.24 8.34 8.06
N MET A 302 7.65 7.46 7.14
CA MET A 302 6.74 6.91 6.13
C MET A 302 5.65 6.02 6.76
N ALA A 303 6.01 5.14 7.69
CA ALA A 303 5.06 4.25 8.36
C ALA A 303 4.02 5.03 9.19
N SER A 304 4.44 6.08 9.90
CA SER A 304 3.55 6.88 10.76
C SER A 304 2.65 7.84 9.99
N ASN A 305 2.97 8.18 8.74
CA ASN A 305 2.20 9.17 7.98
C ASN A 305 0.90 8.59 7.42
N ASP A 306 0.98 7.61 6.52
CA ASP A 306 -0.21 7.14 5.81
C ASP A 306 -1.15 6.32 6.71
N THR A 307 -0.61 5.47 7.60
CA THR A 307 -1.46 4.65 8.49
C THR A 307 -2.29 5.50 9.45
N THR A 308 -1.69 6.53 10.04
CA THR A 308 -2.39 7.50 10.90
C THR A 308 -3.41 8.32 10.09
N THR A 309 -3.09 8.71 8.85
CA THR A 309 -4.00 9.45 7.97
C THR A 309 -5.25 8.63 7.67
N VAL A 310 -5.10 7.35 7.34
CA VAL A 310 -6.22 6.42 7.11
C VAL A 310 -7.11 6.39 8.35
N LEU A 311 -6.53 6.18 9.53
CA LEU A 311 -7.29 6.07 10.77
C LEU A 311 -8.06 7.37 11.10
N LEU A 312 -7.42 8.54 11.01
CA LEU A 312 -8.08 9.83 11.20
C LEU A 312 -9.21 10.05 10.19
N THR A 313 -8.99 9.66 8.93
CA THR A 313 -9.99 9.83 7.88
C THR A 313 -11.24 9.00 8.17
N HIS A 314 -11.08 7.72 8.56
CA HIS A 314 -12.22 6.87 8.89
C HIS A 314 -12.92 7.29 10.18
N LEU A 315 -12.20 7.83 11.16
CA LEU A 315 -12.81 8.44 12.35
C LEU A 315 -13.69 9.65 11.98
N VAL A 316 -13.19 10.56 11.16
CA VAL A 316 -13.95 11.73 10.69
C VAL A 316 -15.18 11.30 9.90
N ARG A 317 -15.04 10.29 9.02
CA ARG A 317 -16.13 9.71 8.22
C ARG A 317 -17.19 9.01 9.08
N LEU A 318 -16.78 8.26 10.11
CA LEU A 318 -17.70 7.62 11.04
C LEU A 318 -18.53 8.70 11.76
N MET A 319 -17.85 9.69 12.30
CA MET A 319 -18.45 10.79 13.05
C MET A 319 -19.34 11.72 12.22
N SER A 320 -19.19 11.77 10.89
CA SER A 320 -20.15 12.47 10.01
C SER A 320 -21.41 11.67 9.71
N ARG A 321 -21.41 10.35 9.94
CA ARG A 321 -22.53 9.45 9.61
C ARG A 321 -23.28 8.94 10.83
N ASP A 322 -22.62 8.88 11.98
CA ASP A 322 -23.20 8.40 13.23
C ASP A 322 -23.24 9.53 14.28
N SER A 323 -24.44 10.11 14.44
CA SER A 323 -24.66 11.20 15.40
C SER A 323 -24.54 10.74 16.85
N GLU A 324 -24.83 9.48 17.16
CA GLU A 324 -24.73 8.97 18.52
C GLU A 324 -23.26 8.88 18.95
N ILE A 325 -22.43 8.28 18.08
CA ILE A 325 -20.98 8.24 18.29
C ILE A 325 -20.40 9.65 18.34
N TYR A 326 -20.79 10.53 17.41
CA TYR A 326 -20.34 11.92 17.39
C TYR A 326 -20.62 12.61 18.72
N ASN A 327 -21.86 12.53 19.22
CA ASN A 327 -22.27 13.20 20.44
C ASN A 327 -21.56 12.64 21.68
N LYS A 328 -21.36 11.32 21.77
CA LYS A 328 -20.62 10.69 22.87
C LYS A 328 -19.13 11.07 22.86
N VAL A 329 -18.50 11.09 21.69
CA VAL A 329 -17.11 11.57 21.55
C VAL A 329 -17.02 13.04 21.93
N LEU A 330 -17.92 13.89 21.41
CA LEU A 330 -17.93 15.32 21.73
C LEU A 330 -18.13 15.58 23.23
N ALA A 331 -19.04 14.85 23.89
CA ALA A 331 -19.26 14.95 25.32
C ALA A 331 -17.99 14.62 26.11
N GLU A 332 -17.34 13.50 25.80
CA GLU A 332 -16.05 13.12 26.42
C GLU A 332 -14.97 14.19 26.18
N GLN A 333 -14.87 14.74 24.96
CA GLN A 333 -13.88 15.78 24.67
C GLN A 333 -14.18 17.10 25.41
N ASN A 334 -15.45 17.44 25.63
CA ASN A 334 -15.83 18.61 26.42
C ASN A 334 -15.48 18.41 27.90
N GLU A 335 -15.65 17.21 28.47
CA GLU A 335 -15.17 16.91 29.83
C GLU A 335 -13.65 17.12 29.95
N VAL A 336 -12.88 16.74 28.93
CA VAL A 336 -11.44 17.01 28.88
C VAL A 336 -11.13 18.51 28.81
N VAL A 337 -11.91 19.29 28.06
CA VAL A 337 -11.79 20.77 28.02
C VAL A 337 -12.07 21.38 29.39
N GLU A 338 -13.11 20.93 30.10
CA GLU A 338 -13.47 21.42 31.43
C GLU A 338 -12.40 21.07 32.47
N ALA A 339 -11.88 19.84 32.46
CA ALA A 339 -10.77 19.42 33.33
C ALA A 339 -9.47 20.19 33.07
N LYS A 340 -9.37 20.83 31.90
CA LYS A 340 -8.24 21.67 31.47
C LYS A 340 -8.30 23.11 31.99
N LYS A 341 -9.46 23.59 32.46
CA LYS A 341 -9.64 24.96 32.94
C LYS A 341 -8.81 25.16 34.22
N GLY A 342 -7.56 25.59 34.05
CA GLY A 342 -6.56 25.70 35.11
C GLY A 342 -5.14 25.32 34.68
N SER A 343 -4.94 24.69 33.51
CA SER A 343 -3.63 24.54 32.87
C SER A 343 -3.42 25.63 31.79
N ASP A 344 -2.19 25.84 31.34
CA ASP A 344 -1.80 26.81 30.29
C ASP A 344 -2.40 26.52 28.89
N GLY A 345 -3.56 25.88 28.81
CA GLY A 345 -4.26 25.53 27.58
C GLY A 345 -3.73 24.27 26.88
N LYS A 346 -2.66 23.64 27.37
CA LYS A 346 -2.01 22.43 26.81
C LYS A 346 -2.59 21.14 27.36
N LEU A 347 -2.78 20.14 26.49
CA LEU A 347 -3.20 18.79 26.91
C LEU A 347 -2.04 18.11 27.61
N THR A 348 -2.34 17.56 28.78
CA THR A 348 -1.42 16.71 29.53
C THR A 348 -1.72 15.24 29.25
N TRP A 349 -0.83 14.35 29.69
CA TRP A 349 -1.05 12.91 29.63
C TRP A 349 -2.36 12.49 30.32
N ASN A 350 -2.74 13.15 31.43
CA ASN A 350 -4.01 12.89 32.11
C ASN A 350 -5.21 13.16 31.19
N GLY A 351 -5.16 14.25 30.42
CA GLY A 351 -6.20 14.55 29.41
C GLY A 351 -6.33 13.45 28.35
N ILE A 352 -5.22 12.85 27.91
CA ILE A 352 -5.26 11.69 27.00
C ILE A 352 -5.89 10.47 27.68
N GLN A 353 -5.58 10.21 28.95
CA GLN A 353 -6.13 9.07 29.70
C GLN A 353 -7.64 9.18 29.96
N MET A 354 -8.20 10.40 29.92
CA MET A 354 -9.64 10.63 30.02
C MET A 354 -10.40 10.20 28.76
N MET A 355 -9.76 10.19 27.57
CA MET A 355 -10.41 9.93 26.27
C MET A 355 -10.65 8.44 25.98
N LYS A 356 -11.23 7.71 26.94
CA LYS A 356 -11.39 6.25 26.90
C LYS A 356 -12.38 5.81 25.83
N TYR A 357 -13.51 6.48 25.69
CA TYR A 357 -14.54 6.20 24.69
C TYR A 357 -14.03 6.50 23.28
N THR A 358 -13.36 7.64 23.07
CA THR A 358 -12.75 7.99 21.79
C THR A 358 -11.72 6.95 21.35
N TRP A 359 -10.92 6.41 22.30
CA TRP A 359 -10.00 5.33 21.99
C TRP A 359 -10.72 4.01 21.64
N ARG A 360 -11.79 3.64 22.36
CA ARG A 360 -12.62 2.46 22.04
C ARG A 360 -13.25 2.56 20.65
N VAL A 361 -13.77 3.74 20.28
CA VAL A 361 -14.27 4.02 18.92
C VAL A 361 -13.14 3.85 17.90
N THR A 362 -11.95 4.37 18.20
CA THR A 362 -10.75 4.21 17.34
C THR A 362 -10.36 2.74 17.17
N GLN A 363 -10.45 1.94 18.23
CA GLN A 363 -10.19 0.51 18.18
C GLN A 363 -11.21 -0.23 17.29
N GLU A 364 -12.50 0.10 17.42
CA GLU A 364 -13.54 -0.50 16.57
C GLU A 364 -13.40 -0.07 15.10
N VAL A 365 -12.98 1.17 14.82
CA VAL A 365 -12.61 1.60 13.46
C VAL A 365 -11.47 0.74 12.91
N MET A 366 -10.42 0.47 13.69
CA MET A 366 -9.32 -0.40 13.25
C MET A 366 -9.73 -1.86 13.12
N ARG A 367 -10.78 -2.31 13.81
CA ARG A 367 -11.36 -3.65 13.63
C ARG A 367 -12.00 -3.78 12.25
N PHE A 368 -12.88 -2.85 11.88
CA PHE A 368 -13.56 -2.82 10.58
C PHE A 368 -12.63 -2.49 9.43
N THR A 369 -11.86 -1.41 9.56
CA THR A 369 -11.03 -0.85 8.49
C THR A 369 -9.60 -0.69 8.98
N PRO A 370 -8.86 -1.80 9.17
CA PRO A 370 -7.47 -1.72 9.60
C PRO A 370 -6.65 -0.95 8.56
N PRO A 371 -5.80 0.03 8.96
CA PRO A 371 -5.01 0.80 8.00
C PRO A 371 -4.13 -0.05 7.09
N LEU A 372 -3.64 -1.18 7.60
CA LEU A 372 -2.98 -2.22 6.83
C LEU A 372 -3.86 -3.46 6.80
N LEU A 373 -4.18 -3.94 5.60
CA LEU A 373 -4.92 -5.19 5.41
C LEU A 373 -4.18 -6.38 6.05
N GLY A 374 -2.84 -6.38 5.99
CA GLY A 374 -1.99 -7.48 6.38
C GLY A 374 -0.58 -7.27 5.85
N ASN A 375 0.30 -8.28 5.99
CA ASN A 375 1.64 -8.23 5.40
C ASN A 375 2.11 -9.60 4.93
N PHE A 376 3.01 -9.61 3.95
CA PHE A 376 3.67 -10.80 3.48
C PHE A 376 4.85 -11.21 4.38
N ARG A 377 5.08 -12.52 4.49
CA ARG A 377 6.31 -13.13 4.99
C ARG A 377 6.82 -14.11 3.97
N GLN A 378 8.13 -14.28 3.86
CA GLN A 378 8.72 -15.32 3.05
C GLN A 378 9.03 -16.55 3.89
N VAL A 379 8.72 -17.72 3.33
CA VAL A 379 9.11 -19.02 3.88
C VAL A 379 10.55 -19.31 3.47
N THR A 380 11.48 -19.39 4.43
CA THR A 380 12.93 -19.54 4.19
C THR A 380 13.42 -20.98 4.27
N SER A 381 12.63 -21.87 4.87
CA SER A 381 12.80 -23.34 4.87
C SER A 381 11.43 -24.01 4.73
N ASP A 382 11.38 -25.30 4.36
CA ASP A 382 10.11 -26.04 4.35
C ASP A 382 9.50 -26.04 5.77
N ILE A 383 8.23 -25.60 5.90
CA ILE A 383 7.52 -25.54 7.18
C ILE A 383 6.24 -26.36 7.13
N HIS A 384 5.70 -26.68 8.31
CA HIS A 384 4.42 -27.37 8.45
C HIS A 384 3.47 -26.54 9.32
N PHE A 385 2.22 -26.43 8.88
CA PHE A 385 1.16 -25.77 9.63
C PHE A 385 -0.17 -26.46 9.37
N ASP A 386 -0.92 -26.77 10.43
CA ASP A 386 -2.24 -27.40 10.36
C ASP A 386 -2.28 -28.69 9.50
N GLY A 387 -1.22 -29.51 9.62
CA GLY A 387 -1.06 -30.74 8.83
C GLY A 387 -0.72 -30.51 7.35
N PHE A 388 -0.49 -29.27 6.93
CA PHE A 388 -0.07 -28.92 5.59
C PHE A 388 1.43 -28.65 5.50
N HIS A 389 2.03 -29.09 4.41
CA HIS A 389 3.39 -28.73 4.00
C HIS A 389 3.37 -27.40 3.24
N ILE A 390 4.23 -26.47 3.64
CA ILE A 390 4.42 -25.18 2.97
C ILE A 390 5.88 -25.10 2.50
N PRO A 391 6.14 -25.15 1.18
CA PRO A 391 7.49 -25.19 0.66
C PRO A 391 8.27 -23.88 0.86
N LYS A 392 9.59 -24.02 0.98
CA LYS A 392 10.55 -22.91 0.89
C LYS A 392 10.29 -22.04 -0.35
N GLY A 393 10.39 -20.72 -0.17
CA GLY A 393 10.24 -19.70 -1.21
C GLY A 393 8.80 -19.22 -1.43
N TRP A 394 7.81 -19.88 -0.83
CA TRP A 394 6.43 -19.38 -0.82
C TRP A 394 6.29 -18.18 0.12
N GLN A 395 5.20 -17.45 -0.05
CA GLN A 395 4.80 -16.35 0.83
C GLN A 395 3.73 -16.81 1.81
N LEU A 396 3.73 -16.29 3.03
CA LEU A 396 2.59 -16.31 3.93
C LEU A 396 1.97 -14.91 3.94
N LEU A 397 0.64 -14.85 3.90
CA LEU A 397 -0.12 -13.61 4.04
C LEU A 397 -1.09 -13.78 5.21
N TRP A 398 -0.94 -12.97 6.25
CA TRP A 398 -2.00 -12.80 7.24
C TRP A 398 -2.88 -11.62 6.85
N VAL A 399 -4.15 -11.68 7.23
CA VAL A 399 -5.15 -10.66 6.90
C VAL A 399 -5.88 -10.26 8.17
N ALA A 400 -5.65 -9.01 8.60
CA ALA A 400 -6.24 -8.44 9.81
C ALA A 400 -7.76 -8.48 9.73
N SER A 401 -8.34 -7.92 8.66
CA SER A 401 -9.80 -7.80 8.51
C SER A 401 -10.49 -9.17 8.55
N SER A 402 -9.94 -10.20 7.89
CA SER A 402 -10.48 -11.56 7.94
C SER A 402 -10.52 -12.16 9.35
N THR A 403 -9.55 -11.84 10.22
CA THR A 403 -9.58 -12.29 11.62
C THR A 403 -10.54 -11.43 12.45
N HIS A 404 -10.53 -10.11 12.22
CA HIS A 404 -11.36 -9.12 12.89
C HIS A 404 -12.86 -9.28 12.62
N MET A 405 -13.22 -9.92 11.51
CA MET A 405 -14.60 -10.18 11.09
C MET A 405 -15.06 -11.62 11.37
N ASN A 406 -14.23 -12.44 12.04
CA ASN A 406 -14.61 -13.81 12.39
C ASN A 406 -15.64 -13.80 13.55
N LYS A 407 -16.83 -14.34 13.28
CA LYS A 407 -17.94 -14.45 14.25
C LYS A 407 -17.66 -15.34 15.47
N ASP A 408 -16.71 -16.27 15.35
CA ASP A 408 -16.30 -17.14 16.46
C ASP A 408 -15.37 -16.39 17.44
N ILE A 409 -14.90 -15.20 17.05
CA ILE A 409 -14.00 -14.33 17.84
C ILE A 409 -14.73 -13.07 18.29
N PHE A 410 -15.45 -12.41 17.38
CA PHE A 410 -16.20 -11.18 17.62
C PHE A 410 -17.68 -11.45 17.40
N GLU A 411 -18.47 -11.39 18.47
CA GLU A 411 -19.93 -11.50 18.40
C GLU A 411 -20.52 -10.41 17.48
N ASP A 412 -21.44 -10.74 16.58
CA ASP A 412 -22.00 -9.80 15.59
C ASP A 412 -20.93 -8.91 14.91
N PRO A 413 -19.96 -9.50 14.17
CA PRO A 413 -18.78 -8.77 13.70
C PRO A 413 -19.11 -7.62 12.73
N ASN A 414 -20.29 -7.61 12.14
CA ASN A 414 -20.77 -6.55 11.24
C ASN A 414 -21.40 -5.36 11.98
N LYS A 415 -21.67 -5.48 13.29
CA LYS A 415 -22.18 -4.38 14.12
C LYS A 415 -21.01 -3.56 14.66
N PHE A 416 -20.99 -2.26 14.33
CA PHE A 416 -20.05 -1.32 14.91
C PHE A 416 -20.40 -1.07 16.38
N ASP A 417 -19.58 -1.59 17.29
CA ASP A 417 -19.83 -1.52 18.73
C ASP A 417 -18.54 -1.25 19.52
N PRO A 418 -18.31 0.01 19.93
CA PRO A 418 -17.17 0.38 20.77
C PRO A 418 -17.16 -0.28 22.16
N SER A 419 -18.31 -0.72 22.71
CA SER A 419 -18.35 -1.30 24.06
C SER A 419 -17.62 -2.64 24.17
N ARG A 420 -17.33 -3.30 23.03
CA ARG A 420 -16.47 -4.49 22.97
C ARG A 420 -15.11 -4.27 23.63
N PHE A 421 -14.59 -3.04 23.57
CA PHE A 421 -13.30 -2.66 24.12
C PHE A 421 -13.38 -2.06 25.53
N GLU A 422 -14.52 -2.16 26.23
CA GLU A 422 -14.61 -1.75 27.64
C GLU A 422 -13.82 -2.66 28.56
N THR A 423 -13.14 -2.08 29.56
CA THR A 423 -12.34 -2.83 30.55
C THR A 423 -13.18 -3.80 31.39
N SER A 424 -14.47 -3.50 31.58
CA SER A 424 -15.45 -4.35 32.26
C SER A 424 -16.09 -5.40 31.35
N SER A 425 -15.86 -5.35 30.03
CA SER A 425 -16.31 -6.38 29.13
C SER A 425 -15.49 -7.65 29.43
N LYS A 426 -16.15 -8.81 29.52
CA LYS A 426 -15.48 -10.12 29.72
C LYS A 426 -14.56 -10.52 28.55
N ALA A 427 -14.33 -9.65 27.56
CA ALA A 427 -13.63 -9.96 26.32
C ALA A 427 -12.24 -9.32 26.28
N ALA A 428 -11.31 -9.84 27.08
CA ALA A 428 -9.94 -9.88 26.60
C ALA A 428 -9.96 -10.81 25.38
N PHE A 429 -10.00 -10.25 24.17
CA PHE A 429 -9.99 -11.07 22.95
C PHE A 429 -8.82 -12.06 23.03
N PRO A 430 -8.98 -13.31 22.57
CA PRO A 430 -7.90 -14.27 22.62
C PRO A 430 -6.62 -13.68 21.98
N PRO A 431 -5.41 -13.96 22.50
CA PRO A 431 -4.19 -13.41 21.91
C PRO A 431 -4.12 -13.67 20.40
N TYR A 432 -3.59 -12.73 19.63
CA TYR A 432 -3.47 -12.81 18.15
C TYR A 432 -4.79 -12.71 17.37
N THR A 433 -5.86 -12.22 17.97
CA THR A 433 -7.16 -12.04 17.27
C THR A 433 -7.49 -10.59 16.92
N TYR A 434 -7.17 -9.64 17.80
CA TYR A 434 -7.19 -8.21 17.50
C TYR A 434 -5.76 -7.73 17.20
N VAL A 435 -5.43 -7.59 15.92
CA VAL A 435 -4.06 -7.39 15.42
C VAL A 435 -3.91 -6.17 14.47
N PRO A 436 -4.54 -5.01 14.73
CA PRO A 436 -4.39 -3.84 13.84
C PRO A 436 -2.96 -3.28 13.82
N PHE A 437 -2.18 -3.56 14.86
CA PHE A 437 -0.76 -3.23 14.97
C PHE A 437 0.16 -4.43 14.74
N GLY A 438 -0.38 -5.55 14.24
CA GLY A 438 0.29 -6.86 14.25
C GLY A 438 0.47 -7.40 15.67
N ALA A 439 1.33 -8.40 15.82
CA ALA A 439 1.65 -8.97 17.13
C ALA A 439 3.08 -9.55 17.18
N GLY A 440 3.48 -10.04 18.35
CA GLY A 440 4.79 -10.67 18.57
C GLY A 440 5.97 -9.69 18.50
N PRO A 441 7.19 -10.19 18.22
CA PRO A 441 8.43 -9.40 18.20
C PRO A 441 8.44 -8.23 17.19
N ARG A 442 7.43 -8.17 16.33
CA ARG A 442 7.29 -7.21 15.24
C ARG A 442 6.02 -6.38 15.32
N MET A 443 5.32 -6.43 16.44
CA MET A 443 4.21 -5.52 16.73
C MET A 443 4.65 -4.07 16.50
N CYS A 444 3.77 -3.21 15.98
CA CYS A 444 4.08 -1.82 15.71
C CYS A 444 4.72 -1.14 16.94
N PRO A 445 5.96 -0.63 16.85
CA PRO A 445 6.59 0.06 17.98
C PRO A 445 5.94 1.42 18.26
N GLY A 446 5.21 1.99 17.30
CA GLY A 446 4.55 3.29 17.42
C GLY A 446 3.10 3.25 17.90
N ALA A 447 2.61 2.11 18.44
CA ALA A 447 1.20 1.97 18.82
C ALA A 447 0.75 3.06 19.81
N GLU A 448 1.53 3.31 20.88
CA GLU A 448 1.21 4.32 21.88
C GLU A 448 1.40 5.75 21.37
N PHE A 449 2.43 5.98 20.54
CA PHE A 449 2.61 7.26 19.85
C PHE A 449 1.39 7.60 18.97
N VAL A 450 0.91 6.63 18.19
CA VAL A 450 -0.27 6.79 17.34
C VAL A 450 -1.51 7.01 18.19
N ARG A 451 -1.71 6.26 19.28
CA ARG A 451 -2.81 6.48 20.22
C ARG A 451 -2.84 7.92 20.70
N ALA A 452 -1.74 8.44 21.24
CA ALA A 452 -1.66 9.81 21.71
C ALA A 452 -1.96 10.80 20.57
N LYS A 453 -1.33 10.63 19.40
CA LYS A 453 -1.50 11.51 18.25
C LYS A 453 -2.94 11.57 17.74
N ILE A 454 -3.60 10.42 17.60
CA ILE A 454 -5.00 10.34 17.14
C ILE A 454 -5.91 11.10 18.11
N LEU A 455 -5.77 10.84 19.41
CA LEU A 455 -6.58 11.46 20.45
C LEU A 455 -6.40 12.99 20.47
N LEU A 456 -5.16 13.47 20.35
CA LEU A 456 -4.87 14.91 20.25
C LEU A 456 -5.53 15.55 19.01
N VAL A 457 -5.39 14.93 17.84
CA VAL A 457 -5.96 15.47 16.60
C VAL A 457 -7.49 15.51 16.67
N ILE A 458 -8.13 14.43 17.13
CA ILE A 458 -9.58 14.34 17.24
C ILE A 458 -10.11 15.34 18.26
N HIS A 459 -9.45 15.48 19.42
CA HIS A 459 -9.80 16.47 20.44
C HIS A 459 -9.88 17.88 19.84
N HIS A 460 -8.81 18.36 19.21
CA HIS A 460 -8.79 19.72 18.64
C HIS A 460 -9.75 19.87 17.47
N LEU A 461 -9.93 18.83 16.66
CA LEU A 461 -10.84 18.87 15.52
C LEU A 461 -12.29 19.00 15.99
N ILE A 462 -12.76 18.12 16.88
CA ILE A 462 -14.19 18.05 17.27
C ILE A 462 -14.62 19.18 18.19
N THR A 463 -13.72 19.71 19.02
CA THR A 463 -14.01 20.83 19.93
C THR A 463 -14.04 22.18 19.22
N LYS A 464 -13.33 22.33 18.10
CA LYS A 464 -13.25 23.59 17.34
C LYS A 464 -14.08 23.60 16.06
N TYR A 465 -14.35 22.43 15.49
CA TYR A 465 -15.05 22.30 14.22
C TYR A 465 -16.17 21.27 14.31
N GLN A 466 -17.20 21.51 13.51
CA GLN A 466 -18.18 20.52 13.08
C GLN A 466 -18.00 20.32 11.57
N TRP A 467 -18.39 19.16 11.05
CA TRP A 467 -18.27 18.87 9.63
C TRP A 467 -19.42 18.03 9.10
N THR A 468 -19.64 18.12 7.80
CA THR A 468 -20.58 17.26 7.05
C THR A 468 -19.91 16.77 5.76
N GLU A 469 -20.11 15.51 5.41
CA GLU A 469 -19.65 14.97 4.12
C GLU A 469 -20.28 15.71 2.95
N LEU A 470 -19.48 16.00 1.92
CA LEU A 470 -19.96 16.56 0.65
C LEU A 470 -20.35 15.47 -0.35
N ILE A 471 -19.86 14.24 -0.18
CA ILE A 471 -20.17 13.10 -1.04
C ILE A 471 -20.75 11.99 -0.16
N PRO A 472 -22.07 11.78 -0.17
CA PRO A 472 -22.68 10.69 0.59
C PRO A 472 -22.24 9.34 0.01
N ASN A 473 -22.02 8.35 0.88
CA ASN A 473 -21.69 6.97 0.50
C ASN A 473 -20.45 6.83 -0.41
N GLU A 474 -19.48 7.73 -0.30
CA GLU A 474 -18.20 7.63 -1.01
C GLU A 474 -17.54 6.26 -0.75
N PRO A 475 -17.19 5.47 -1.79
CA PRO A 475 -16.59 4.14 -1.60
C PRO A 475 -15.16 4.22 -1.08
N VAL A 476 -14.70 3.20 -0.37
CA VAL A 476 -13.31 3.07 0.06
C VAL A 476 -12.54 2.27 -0.98
N THR A 477 -11.47 2.85 -1.51
CA THR A 477 -10.55 2.14 -2.41
C THR A 477 -9.23 1.89 -1.71
N CYS A 478 -8.66 0.70 -1.91
CA CYS A 478 -7.36 0.33 -1.37
C CYS A 478 -6.29 0.38 -2.47
N ASP A 479 -5.58 1.50 -2.56
CA ASP A 479 -4.45 1.71 -3.48
C ASP A 479 -3.46 2.77 -2.95
N PRO A 480 -2.39 2.39 -2.24
CA PRO A 480 -2.12 1.07 -1.64
C PRO A 480 -2.85 0.85 -0.30
N LEU A 481 -3.54 1.88 0.23
CA LEU A 481 -4.17 1.88 1.55
C LEU A 481 -5.65 2.29 1.44
N PRO A 482 -6.52 1.90 2.39
CA PRO A 482 -7.96 2.08 2.28
C PRO A 482 -8.35 3.54 2.56
N TYR A 483 -8.48 4.34 1.50
CA TYR A 483 -8.94 5.72 1.55
C TYR A 483 -10.30 5.86 0.86
N PRO A 484 -11.17 6.79 1.31
CA PRO A 484 -12.31 7.24 0.51
C PRO A 484 -11.82 7.75 -0.87
N ALA A 485 -12.45 7.29 -1.95
CA ALA A 485 -11.95 7.40 -3.33
C ALA A 485 -11.63 8.83 -3.80
N MET A 486 -12.34 9.83 -3.27
CA MET A 486 -12.24 11.26 -3.58
C MET A 486 -11.50 12.05 -2.49
N GLY A 487 -11.05 11.38 -1.43
CA GLY A 487 -10.28 11.96 -0.33
C GLY A 487 -11.14 12.53 0.80
N LEU A 488 -12.40 12.11 0.92
CA LEU A 488 -13.38 12.56 1.92
C LEU A 488 -13.50 14.09 1.98
N PRO A 489 -14.09 14.72 0.95
CA PRO A 489 -14.39 16.14 0.99
C PRO A 489 -15.48 16.42 2.03
N VAL A 490 -15.20 17.34 2.96
CA VAL A 490 -16.15 17.78 3.98
C VAL A 490 -16.32 19.29 3.95
N LYS A 491 -17.51 19.76 4.33
CA LYS A 491 -17.75 21.15 4.69
C LYS A 491 -17.45 21.35 6.18
N LEU A 492 -16.71 22.40 6.52
CA LEU A 492 -16.33 22.73 7.88
C LEU A 492 -17.21 23.85 8.43
N TYR A 493 -17.57 23.74 9.70
CA TYR A 493 -18.28 24.76 10.46
C TYR A 493 -17.47 25.03 11.73
N LYS A 494 -17.02 26.27 11.91
CA LYS A 494 -16.33 26.65 13.14
C LYS A 494 -17.34 26.70 14.28
N ARG A 495 -17.02 26.09 15.42
CA ARG A 495 -17.85 26.19 16.63
C ARG A 495 -17.68 27.59 17.22
N ASN A 496 -18.78 28.31 17.40
CA ASN A 496 -18.78 29.62 18.05
C ASN A 496 -18.57 29.43 19.57
N GLY A 497 -17.57 30.11 20.16
CA GLY A 497 -17.42 30.20 21.62
C GLY A 497 -16.21 29.52 22.27
N VAL A 498 -15.13 29.20 21.54
CA VAL A 498 -13.86 28.74 22.16
C VAL A 498 -12.62 29.36 21.51
#